data_AF-A0A371KF49-F1
#
_entry.id   AF-A0A371KF49-F1
#
_cell.length_a   1.000
_cell.length_b   1.000
_cell.length_c   1.000
_cell.angle_alpha   90.00
_cell.angle_beta   90.00
_cell.angle_gamma   90.00
#
_symmetry.space_group_name_H-M   'P 1'
#
loop_
_entity.id
_entity.type
_entity.pdbx_description
1 polymer ?
#
loop_
_entity_poly.entity_id
_entity_poly.type
_entity_poly.pdbx_seq_one_letter_code
_entity_poly.pdbx_strand_id
1 'polypeptide(L)' 'MSQEVQPSVIAHTWDDPTRCPFCLDELESEGEGFMDHLEESPICQQGFGMWRDAVADDVRGEWSG' A
#
# COMPACT_ATOMS: atom_id res chain seq x y z
N MET A 1 25.52 -0.34 3.69
CA MET A 1 24.36 -0.06 4.54
C MET A 1 23.23 -0.90 4.03
N SER A 2 22.91 -2.00 4.71
CA SER A 2 21.73 -2.81 4.39
C SER A 2 20.53 -2.03 4.89
N GLN A 3 19.77 -1.41 3.98
CA GLN A 3 18.47 -0.87 4.35
C GLN A 3 17.56 -2.08 4.50
N GLU A 4 17.42 -2.52 5.76
CA GLU A 4 16.41 -3.50 6.14
C GLU A 4 15.06 -2.84 5.86
N VAL A 5 14.32 -3.37 4.88
CA VAL A 5 13.01 -2.82 4.54
C VAL A 5 12.08 -3.17 5.68
N GLN A 6 11.81 -2.19 6.52
CA GLN A 6 10.84 -2.35 7.60
C GLN A 6 9.44 -2.04 7.08
N PRO A 7 8.42 -2.82 7.48
CA PRO A 7 7.04 -2.51 7.15
C PRO A 7 6.68 -1.13 7.68
N SER A 8 6.09 -0.30 6.83
CA SER A 8 5.70 1.06 7.18
C SER A 8 4.30 1.40 6.66
N VAL A 9 3.62 2.32 7.33
CA VAL A 9 2.29 2.78 6.89
C VAL A 9 2.34 3.77 5.73
N ILE A 10 3.55 4.22 5.35
CA ILE A 10 3.77 5.13 4.22
C ILE A 10 4.23 4.29 3.04
N ALA A 11 3.48 4.33 1.95
CA ALA A 11 3.84 3.59 0.75
C ALA A 11 5.17 4.09 0.17
N HIS A 12 6.03 3.15 -0.22
CA HIS A 12 7.10 3.39 -1.17
C HIS A 12 6.53 3.62 -2.58
N THR A 13 7.36 4.12 -3.48
CA THR A 13 7.00 4.21 -4.91
C THR A 13 6.62 2.82 -5.42
N TRP A 14 5.39 2.68 -5.89
CA TRP A 14 4.87 1.41 -6.39
C TRP A 14 5.17 1.27 -7.89
N ASP A 15 6.38 0.86 -8.20
CA ASP A 15 6.87 0.61 -9.58
C ASP A 15 6.73 -0.88 -9.97
N ASP A 16 6.67 -1.77 -8.97
CA ASP A 16 6.57 -3.23 -9.14
C ASP A 16 5.26 -3.73 -8.52
N PRO A 17 4.23 -4.05 -9.34
CA PRO A 17 2.90 -4.42 -8.85
C PRO A 17 2.85 -5.79 -8.16
N THR A 18 3.89 -6.61 -8.31
CA THR A 18 4.06 -7.90 -7.64
C THR A 18 4.65 -7.76 -6.24
N ARG A 19 4.94 -6.53 -5.78
CA ARG A 19 5.42 -6.25 -4.42
C ARG A 19 4.48 -5.34 -3.65
N CYS A 20 4.36 -5.60 -2.37
CA CYS A 20 3.61 -4.74 -1.46
C CYS A 20 4.32 -3.38 -1.32
N PRO A 21 3.68 -2.24 -1.59
CA PRO A 21 4.34 -0.94 -1.51
C PRO A 21 4.68 -0.51 -0.08
N PHE A 22 4.20 -1.20 0.95
CA PHE A 22 4.39 -0.83 2.36
C PHE A 22 5.55 -1.56 3.05
N CYS A 23 5.82 -2.79 2.63
CA CYS A 23 6.87 -3.65 3.21
C CYS A 23 7.83 -4.22 2.15
N LEU A 24 7.54 -4.03 0.86
CA LEU A 24 8.27 -4.55 -0.30
C LEU A 24 8.37 -6.08 -0.37
N ASP A 25 7.52 -6.79 0.38
CA ASP A 25 7.40 -8.23 0.32
C ASP A 25 6.76 -8.68 -1.01
N GLU A 26 7.11 -9.88 -1.46
CA GLU A 26 6.60 -10.44 -2.72
C GLU A 26 5.17 -10.93 -2.52
N LEU A 27 4.29 -10.52 -3.43
CA LEU A 27 2.89 -10.92 -3.44
C LEU A 27 2.72 -12.15 -4.31
N GLU A 28 1.80 -13.05 -3.93
CA GLU A 28 1.45 -14.21 -4.75
C GLU A 28 0.85 -13.77 -6.10
N SER A 29 0.06 -12.70 -6.08
CA SER A 29 -0.54 -12.11 -7.28
C SER A 29 -0.80 -10.60 -7.10
N GLU A 30 -0.87 -9.89 -8.21
CA GLU A 30 -1.32 -8.50 -8.25
C GLU A 30 -2.79 -8.44 -7.81
N GLY A 31 -3.16 -7.45 -6.99
CA GLY A 31 -4.55 -7.27 -6.58
C GLY A 31 -5.01 -8.28 -5.52
N GLU A 32 -5.31 -9.53 -5.89
CA GLU A 32 -5.80 -10.56 -4.94
C GLU A 32 -4.74 -10.87 -3.88
N GLY A 33 -3.52 -11.19 -4.29
CA GLY A 33 -2.41 -11.44 -3.37
C GLY A 33 -2.04 -10.21 -2.53
N PHE A 34 -2.28 -9.00 -3.04
CA PHE A 34 -2.18 -7.79 -2.23
C PHE A 34 -3.25 -7.74 -1.13
N MET A 35 -4.51 -8.01 -1.47
CA MET A 35 -5.61 -8.00 -0.50
C MET A 35 -5.42 -9.05 0.58
N ASP A 36 -4.99 -10.26 0.21
CA ASP A 36 -4.68 -11.34 1.16
C ASP A 36 -3.52 -10.92 2.08
N HIS A 37 -2.47 -10.33 1.52
CA HIS A 37 -1.34 -9.82 2.31
C HIS A 37 -1.75 -8.74 3.34
N LEU A 38 -2.76 -7.91 3.03
CA LEU A 38 -3.29 -6.93 4.01
C LEU A 38 -3.98 -7.60 5.20
N GLU A 39 -4.54 -8.80 5.04
CA GLU A 39 -5.15 -9.53 6.15
C GLU A 39 -4.09 -10.12 7.09
N GLU A 40 -2.90 -10.43 6.58
CA GLU A 40 -1.78 -10.99 7.33
C GLU A 40 -0.91 -9.92 8.01
N SER A 41 -0.88 -8.70 7.47
CA SER A 41 -0.02 -7.61 7.96
C SER A 41 -0.83 -6.38 8.41
N PRO A 42 -0.99 -6.15 9.73
CA PRO A 42 -1.77 -5.02 10.24
C PRO A 42 -1.14 -3.65 9.91
N ILE A 43 0.18 -3.60 9.70
CA ILE A 43 0.88 -2.36 9.30
C ILE A 43 0.53 -2.02 7.85
N CYS A 44 0.58 -3.00 6.94
CA CYS A 44 0.23 -2.80 5.54
C CYS A 44 -1.26 -2.46 5.40
N GLN A 45 -2.13 -3.12 6.17
CA GLN A 45 -3.57 -2.83 6.22
C GLN A 45 -3.83 -1.37 6.62
N GLN A 46 -3.15 -0.90 7.67
CA GLN A 46 -3.28 0.47 8.14
C GLN A 46 -2.78 1.48 7.10
N GLY A 47 -1.62 1.22 6.49
CA GLY A 47 -1.08 2.07 5.42
C GLY A 47 -2.01 2.16 4.21
N PHE A 48 -2.58 1.04 3.78
CA PHE A 48 -3.56 1.00 2.70
C PHE A 48 -4.83 1.78 3.05
N GLY A 49 -5.32 1.65 4.29
CA GLY A 49 -6.46 2.44 4.77
C GLY A 49 -6.20 3.95 4.66
N MET A 50 -5.07 4.42 5.19
CA MET A 50 -4.69 5.84 5.13
C MET A 50 -4.56 6.34 3.68
N TRP A 51 -3.91 5.56 2.81
CA TRP A 51 -3.79 5.90 1.39
C TRP A 51 -5.16 5.99 0.72
N ARG A 52 -6.05 5.04 0.97
CA ARG A 52 -7.41 5.04 0.41
C ARG A 52 -8.21 6.25 0.89
N ASP A 53 -8.11 6.61 2.16
CA ASP A 53 -8.74 7.81 2.70
C ASP A 53 -8.20 9.09 2.02
N ALA A 54 -6.89 9.17 1.80
CA ALA A 54 -6.26 10.28 1.09
C ALA A 54 -6.70 10.38 -0.38
N VAL A 55 -6.77 9.25 -1.10
CA VAL A 55 -7.29 9.21 -2.48
C VAL A 55 -8.77 9.59 -2.52
N ALA A 56 -9.58 9.12 -1.57
CA ALA A 56 -11.00 9.48 -1.49
C ALA A 56 -11.20 10.97 -1.18
N ASP A 57 -10.30 11.59 -0.42
CA ASP A 57 -10.30 13.03 -0.17
C ASP A 57 -9.91 13.82 -1.44
N ASP A 58 -8.82 13.42 -2.11
CA ASP A 58 -8.32 14.02 -3.35
C ASP A 58 -9.37 13.97 -4.48
N VAL A 59 -9.98 12.80 -4.71
CA VAL A 59 -11.05 12.62 -5.70
C VAL A 59 -12.30 13.44 -5.34
N ARG A 60 -12.57 13.70 -4.06
CA ARG A 60 -13.70 14.55 -3.64
C ARG A 60 -13.38 16.04 -3.83
N GLY A 61 -12.12 16.44 -3.67
CA GLY A 61 -11.64 17.81 -3.82
C GLY A 61 -11.55 18.28 -5.27
N GLU A 62 -11.02 17.43 -6.16
CA GLU A 62 -10.62 17.84 -7.53
C GLU A 62 -11.73 17.65 -8.59
N TRP A 63 -12.85 16.99 -8.26
CA TRP A 63 -13.99 16.81 -9.17
C TRP A 63 -15.20 17.70 -8.82
N SER A 64 -14.96 18.76 -8.06
CA SER A 64 -15.92 19.83 -7.81
C SER A 64 -15.67 21.03 -8.75
N GLY A 65 -15.87 20.83 -10.06
CA GLY A 65 -16.07 21.92 -11.03
C GLY A 65 -14.91 22.25 -11.95
#